data_AF-A0A484BBC1-F1
#
_entry.id   AF-A0A484BBC1-F1
#
_cell.length_a   1.000
_cell.length_b   1.000
_cell.length_c   1.000
_cell.angle_alpha   90.00
_cell.angle_beta   90.00
_cell.angle_gamma   90.00
#
_symmetry.space_group_name_H-M   'P 1'
#
loop_
_entity.id
_entity.type
_entity.pdbx_description
1 polymer ?
#
loop_
_entity_poly.entity_id
_entity_poly.type
_entity_poly.pdbx_seq_one_letter_code
_entity_poly.pdbx_strand_id
1 'polypeptide(L)'
;MEHTLYSFVGLCLLFSAVLNVDSASPSGRTPPPVNTPKPTIGTPTLPSETSNPPIGTPTPIPPPQTSKPPAETSKRPPQTSKPPAETSKAPPTMTTLTIQTTTHKNNIEDKKINLKIAHILEISKIGHIVGNTEYDQQTAHLRHIANLGPESLQLKLQAYDKFVSYNYLRLKLESNLHSRIAVVESYLIHKPLSKKCKKIYGKQRKELMAALNEQNSLKSYKLNLYSKPCRSDSSEDSQHEDYFDWWDWTQWFSFFSI
;
A
#
# COMPACT_ATOMS: atom_id res chain seq x y z
N MET A 1 -12.75 30.50 7.77
CA MET A 1 -11.79 29.43 7.42
C MET A 1 -11.54 28.56 8.66
N GLU A 2 -12.57 27.88 9.14
CA GLU A 2 -12.48 26.80 10.14
C GLU A 2 -13.79 26.02 10.00
N HIS A 3 -13.78 24.78 9.53
CA HIS A 3 -14.83 23.75 9.70
C HIS A 3 -14.48 22.53 8.83
N THR A 4 -13.38 21.83 9.14
CA THR A 4 -13.07 20.55 8.48
C THR A 4 -12.37 19.56 9.43
N LEU A 5 -12.90 19.40 10.65
CA LEU A 5 -12.33 18.48 11.64
C LEU A 5 -13.33 17.50 12.27
N TYR A 6 -14.57 17.42 11.76
CA TYR A 6 -15.61 16.56 12.32
C TYR A 6 -16.01 15.34 11.48
N SER A 7 -15.24 14.99 10.44
CA SER A 7 -15.62 13.87 9.54
C SER A 7 -14.91 12.53 9.80
N PHE A 8 -13.97 12.45 10.75
CA PHE A 8 -13.15 11.24 10.94
C PHE A 8 -13.53 10.35 12.14
N VAL A 9 -14.50 10.76 12.97
CA VAL A 9 -14.92 9.96 14.15
C VAL A 9 -16.21 9.18 13.89
N GLY A 10 -16.95 9.47 12.81
CA GLY A 10 -18.25 8.86 12.52
C GLY A 10 -18.24 7.51 11.79
N LEU A 11 -17.11 7.06 11.24
CA LEU A 11 -17.07 5.86 10.38
C LEU A 11 -16.50 4.59 11.06
N CYS A 12 -16.18 4.67 12.36
CA CYS A 12 -15.81 3.49 13.17
C CYS A 12 -17.00 2.83 13.90
N LEU A 13 -18.22 3.38 13.80
CA LEU A 13 -19.38 2.93 14.58
C LEU A 13 -20.39 2.05 13.83
N LEU A 14 -20.09 1.57 12.62
CA LEU A 14 -21.04 0.74 11.84
C LEU A 14 -20.72 -0.77 11.80
N PHE A 15 -19.83 -1.27 12.68
CA PHE A 15 -19.56 -2.72 12.81
C PHE A 15 -19.85 -3.32 14.20
N SER A 16 -20.60 -2.64 15.07
CA SER A 16 -20.91 -3.14 16.42
C SER A 16 -22.40 -3.23 16.73
N ALA A 17 -23.18 -3.84 15.83
CA ALA A 17 -24.60 -4.09 16.06
C ALA A 17 -24.97 -5.56 15.80
N VAL A 18 -24.45 -6.49 16.62
CA VAL A 18 -25.18 -7.65 17.14
C VAL A 18 -24.45 -8.12 18.39
N LEU A 19 -25.03 -7.86 19.56
CA LEU A 19 -25.13 -8.74 20.73
C LEU A 19 -25.63 -7.87 21.89
N ASN A 20 -26.95 -7.79 21.98
CA ASN A 20 -27.69 -7.17 23.07
C ASN A 20 -28.14 -8.32 23.99
N VAL A 21 -27.56 -8.45 25.18
CA VAL A 21 -28.18 -9.15 26.31
C VAL A 21 -27.80 -8.40 27.59
N ASP A 22 -28.85 -8.04 28.32
CA ASP A 22 -28.95 -7.36 29.60
C ASP A 22 -27.91 -7.74 30.67
N SER A 23 -27.44 -6.75 31.44
CA SER A 23 -27.85 -6.63 32.86
C SER A 23 -27.12 -5.52 33.62
N ALA A 24 -27.95 -4.68 34.27
CA ALA A 24 -27.79 -4.07 35.60
C ALA A 24 -26.60 -3.14 35.91
N SER A 25 -26.94 -1.86 36.11
CA SER A 25 -26.27 -0.94 37.04
C SER A 25 -26.87 -1.09 38.45
N PRO A 26 -26.14 -0.79 39.55
CA PRO A 26 -26.32 0.56 40.12
C PRO A 26 -25.11 1.15 40.90
N SER A 27 -25.21 2.47 41.13
CA SER A 27 -24.61 3.27 42.20
C SER A 27 -23.08 3.38 42.24
N GLY A 28 -22.48 4.57 42.13
CA GLY A 28 -22.84 5.81 42.81
C GLY A 28 -21.83 6.06 43.93
N ARG A 29 -20.89 7.00 43.73
CA ARG A 29 -20.19 7.79 44.76
C ARG A 29 -19.12 8.71 44.13
N THR A 30 -19.46 9.99 44.06
CA THR A 30 -18.52 11.12 44.07
C THR A 30 -18.01 11.34 45.50
N PRO A 31 -16.74 11.76 45.66
CA PRO A 31 -16.46 12.96 46.47
C PRO A 31 -15.28 13.79 45.88
N PRO A 32 -14.75 14.84 46.56
CA PRO A 32 -14.96 16.27 46.28
C PRO A 32 -13.74 16.96 45.63
N PRO A 33 -13.82 18.27 45.29
CA PRO A 33 -12.76 18.98 44.59
C PRO A 33 -11.58 19.34 45.50
N VAL A 34 -10.36 19.08 45.04
CA VAL A 34 -9.13 19.58 45.66
C VAL A 34 -8.79 20.94 45.06
N ASN A 35 -8.74 21.94 45.94
CA ASN A 35 -8.33 23.30 45.67
C ASN A 35 -6.79 23.46 45.66
N THR A 36 -6.35 24.46 44.90
CA THR A 36 -5.10 25.27 45.00
C THR A 36 -3.76 24.66 44.56
N PRO A 37 -2.73 25.47 44.20
CA PRO A 37 -2.70 26.86 43.75
C PRO A 37 -1.87 27.11 42.45
N LYS A 38 -2.14 28.28 41.87
CA LYS A 38 -1.44 29.00 40.80
C LYS A 38 0.04 29.31 41.14
N PRO A 39 0.97 29.17 40.18
CA PRO A 39 2.15 30.03 40.08
C PRO A 39 2.08 30.81 38.75
N THR A 40 1.83 32.12 38.80
CA THR A 40 2.82 33.20 38.88
C THR A 40 3.68 33.30 37.62
N ILE A 41 3.36 34.37 36.90
CA ILE A 41 3.97 34.91 35.69
C ILE A 41 5.45 35.20 35.95
N GLY A 42 6.29 34.75 35.02
CA GLY A 42 7.70 35.10 34.94
C GLY A 42 8.15 35.13 33.48
N THR A 43 7.84 36.22 32.78
CA THR A 43 8.58 36.67 31.60
C THR A 43 9.75 37.49 32.12
N PRO A 44 11.00 37.20 31.71
CA PRO A 44 11.69 38.18 30.87
C PRO A 44 12.70 37.58 29.85
N THR A 45 12.70 38.23 28.68
CA THR A 45 13.89 38.73 27.97
C THR A 45 14.69 37.80 27.04
N LEU A 46 14.53 38.14 25.76
CA LEU A 46 15.41 37.95 24.62
C LEU A 46 16.83 38.49 24.90
N PRO A 47 17.88 37.91 24.30
CA PRO A 47 18.59 38.71 23.32
C PRO A 47 18.96 37.96 22.03
N SER A 48 19.17 38.82 21.04
CA SER A 48 19.49 38.61 19.64
C SER A 48 20.82 37.89 19.35
N GLU A 49 20.95 37.58 18.06
CA GLU A 49 22.17 37.62 17.23
C GLU A 49 22.77 36.30 16.72
N THR A 50 22.57 36.13 15.40
CA THR A 50 23.61 36.06 14.37
C THR A 50 24.54 34.85 14.35
N SER A 51 24.36 33.98 13.35
CA SER A 51 25.33 33.84 12.24
C SER A 51 25.02 32.61 11.39
N ASN A 52 24.80 32.85 10.09
CA ASN A 52 24.81 31.82 9.05
C ASN A 52 26.26 31.41 8.74
N PRO A 53 26.51 30.13 8.38
CA PRO A 53 27.60 29.77 7.49
C PRO A 53 27.08 29.15 6.16
N PRO A 54 27.96 29.03 5.15
CA PRO A 54 27.62 29.24 3.73
C PRO A 54 26.94 28.05 3.04
N ILE A 55 26.12 28.40 2.04
CA ILE A 55 25.63 27.51 0.98
C ILE A 55 26.83 27.11 0.13
N GLY A 56 27.27 25.87 0.28
CA GLY A 56 28.20 25.20 -0.62
C GLY A 56 27.48 24.73 -1.88
N THR A 57 27.94 25.25 -3.02
CA THR A 57 27.51 24.89 -4.37
C THR A 57 27.78 23.41 -4.66
N PRO A 58 26.79 22.60 -5.10
CA PRO A 58 27.07 21.27 -5.62
C PRO A 58 27.52 21.33 -7.07
N THR A 59 28.72 20.80 -7.31
CA THR A 59 29.33 20.55 -8.62
C THR A 59 28.47 19.59 -9.46
N PRO A 60 28.29 19.81 -10.77
CA PRO A 60 27.55 18.90 -11.64
C PRO A 60 28.33 17.59 -11.85
N ILE A 61 27.70 16.46 -11.53
CA ILE A 61 28.18 15.12 -11.89
C ILE A 61 27.89 14.89 -13.38
N PRO A 62 28.87 14.50 -14.22
CA PRO A 62 28.62 14.17 -15.62
C PRO A 62 27.84 12.84 -15.76
N PRO A 63 26.99 12.71 -16.78
CA PRO A 63 26.15 11.53 -16.97
C PRO A 63 26.96 10.28 -17.34
N PRO A 64 26.53 9.07 -16.91
CA PRO A 64 27.14 7.81 -17.34
C PRO A 64 26.91 7.58 -18.83
N GLN A 65 27.98 7.25 -19.54
CA GLN A 65 27.96 6.84 -20.94
C GLN A 65 27.21 5.52 -21.09
N THR A 66 26.10 5.55 -21.83
CA THR A 66 25.34 4.39 -22.30
C THR A 66 26.17 3.59 -23.30
N SER A 67 26.60 2.41 -22.87
CA SER A 67 27.17 1.38 -23.73
C SER A 67 26.06 0.75 -24.60
N LYS A 68 26.42 0.63 -25.87
CA LYS A 68 25.67 0.15 -27.04
C LYS A 68 25.28 -1.34 -26.93
N PRO A 69 24.07 -1.76 -27.31
CA PRO A 69 23.75 -3.18 -27.48
C PRO A 69 24.38 -3.74 -28.78
N PRO A 70 24.92 -4.96 -28.78
CA PRO A 70 25.31 -5.65 -30.01
C PRO A 70 24.07 -6.16 -30.75
N ALA A 71 24.11 -6.02 -32.07
CA ALA A 71 23.11 -6.53 -33.00
C ALA A 71 23.03 -8.06 -32.95
N GLU A 72 21.85 -8.60 -32.62
CA GLU A 72 21.57 -10.02 -32.82
C GLU A 72 21.23 -10.31 -34.28
N THR A 73 21.95 -11.30 -34.79
CA THR A 73 21.96 -11.75 -36.16
C THR A 73 20.79 -12.69 -36.38
N SER A 74 19.81 -12.24 -37.18
CA SER A 74 18.75 -13.07 -37.74
C SER A 74 19.33 -14.23 -38.55
N LYS A 75 19.07 -15.47 -38.12
CA LYS A 75 19.32 -16.68 -38.90
C LYS A 75 18.00 -17.42 -39.14
N ARG A 76 17.42 -17.13 -40.30
CA ARG A 76 16.50 -18.00 -41.05
C ARG A 76 17.27 -19.25 -41.51
N PRO A 77 16.67 -20.45 -41.51
CA PRO A 77 16.50 -21.18 -42.78
C PRO A 77 15.22 -22.08 -42.77
N PRO A 78 14.98 -22.94 -43.77
CA PRO A 78 14.27 -22.62 -45.00
C PRO A 78 12.90 -23.33 -45.11
N GLN A 79 12.03 -22.75 -45.93
CA GLN A 79 10.83 -23.41 -46.45
C GLN A 79 11.23 -24.52 -47.43
N THR A 80 10.64 -25.70 -47.27
CA THR A 80 10.60 -26.74 -48.30
C THR A 80 9.15 -27.08 -48.59
N SER A 81 8.79 -26.92 -49.86
CA SER A 81 7.49 -27.14 -50.49
C SER A 81 7.34 -28.58 -51.00
N LYS A 82 6.21 -29.25 -50.73
CA LYS A 82 5.24 -29.78 -51.74
C LYS A 82 4.12 -30.63 -51.10
N PRO A 83 2.95 -30.76 -51.78
CA PRO A 83 1.69 -31.28 -51.23
C PRO A 83 1.48 -32.78 -51.49
N PRO A 84 0.45 -33.37 -50.87
CA PRO A 84 -0.42 -34.23 -51.67
C PRO A 84 -1.93 -34.11 -51.37
N ALA A 85 -2.67 -34.20 -52.47
CA ALA A 85 -3.95 -34.89 -52.65
C ALA A 85 -5.19 -34.39 -51.89
N GLU A 86 -6.08 -33.78 -52.68
CA GLU A 86 -7.52 -33.76 -52.45
C GLU A 86 -8.06 -35.19 -52.25
N THR A 87 -8.87 -35.38 -51.22
CA THR A 87 -9.96 -36.36 -51.26
C THR A 87 -11.16 -35.76 -50.54
N SER A 88 -12.13 -35.38 -51.36
CA SER A 88 -13.48 -34.98 -50.97
C SER A 88 -14.16 -36.06 -50.13
N LYS A 89 -14.60 -35.68 -48.92
CA LYS A 89 -15.78 -36.27 -48.25
C LYS A 89 -16.55 -35.18 -47.51
N ALA A 90 -17.87 -35.32 -47.60
CA ALA A 90 -18.96 -34.42 -47.23
C ALA A 90 -18.83 -33.66 -45.89
N PRO A 91 -19.53 -32.50 -45.75
CA PRO A 91 -19.55 -31.73 -44.51
C PRO A 91 -20.40 -32.41 -43.43
N PRO A 92 -19.92 -32.56 -42.17
CA PRO A 92 -20.80 -32.85 -41.05
C PRO A 92 -21.49 -31.56 -40.61
N THR A 93 -22.72 -31.39 -41.07
CA THR A 93 -23.63 -30.29 -40.69
C THR A 93 -24.24 -30.58 -39.31
N MET A 94 -23.49 -30.44 -38.21
CA MET A 94 -24.06 -30.48 -36.83
C MET A 94 -23.42 -29.51 -35.81
N THR A 95 -22.59 -28.54 -36.23
CA THR A 95 -21.78 -27.73 -35.28
C THR A 95 -22.37 -26.36 -34.92
N THR A 96 -23.51 -25.94 -35.48
CA THR A 96 -23.98 -24.55 -35.34
C THR A 96 -24.72 -24.26 -34.02
N LEU A 97 -25.40 -25.23 -33.40
CA LEU A 97 -26.22 -24.99 -32.20
C LEU A 97 -25.38 -24.81 -30.91
N THR A 98 -24.27 -25.54 -30.79
CA THR A 98 -23.43 -25.55 -29.59
C THR A 98 -22.59 -24.27 -29.47
N ILE A 99 -22.15 -23.69 -30.60
CA ILE A 99 -21.32 -22.47 -30.64
C ILE A 99 -22.14 -21.21 -30.30
N GLN A 100 -23.41 -21.15 -30.70
CA GLN A 100 -24.27 -20.00 -30.38
C GLN A 100 -24.57 -19.91 -28.88
N THR A 101 -24.80 -21.06 -28.23
CA THR A 101 -25.14 -21.12 -26.80
C THR A 101 -23.96 -20.71 -25.92
N THR A 102 -22.73 -21.12 -26.27
CA THR A 102 -21.51 -20.71 -25.55
C THR A 102 -21.16 -19.24 -25.78
N THR A 103 -21.33 -18.73 -26.99
CA THR A 103 -21.10 -17.30 -27.30
C THR A 103 -22.05 -16.40 -26.53
N HIS A 104 -23.34 -16.76 -26.46
CA HIS A 104 -24.33 -16.01 -25.70
C HIS A 104 -24.05 -16.01 -24.19
N LYS A 105 -23.65 -17.17 -23.63
CA LYS A 105 -23.27 -17.28 -22.22
C LYS A 105 -22.05 -16.41 -21.89
N ASN A 106 -21.00 -16.44 -22.72
CA ASN A 106 -19.80 -15.62 -22.52
C ASN A 106 -20.14 -14.13 -22.57
N ASN A 107 -21.04 -13.71 -23.46
CA ASN A 107 -21.48 -12.31 -23.53
C ASN A 107 -22.21 -11.84 -22.25
N ILE A 108 -22.98 -12.72 -21.60
CA ILE A 108 -23.64 -12.41 -20.32
C ILE A 108 -22.60 -12.30 -19.20
N GLU A 109 -21.68 -13.25 -19.11
CA GLU A 109 -20.63 -13.27 -18.08
C GLU A 109 -19.66 -12.10 -18.24
N ASP A 110 -19.34 -11.74 -19.48
CA ASP A 110 -18.52 -10.58 -19.83
C ASP A 110 -19.14 -9.27 -19.30
N LYS A 111 -20.43 -9.05 -19.57
CA LYS A 111 -21.16 -7.88 -19.03
C LYS A 111 -21.12 -7.87 -17.51
N LYS A 112 -21.32 -9.02 -16.86
CA LYS A 112 -21.31 -9.15 -15.40
C LYS A 112 -19.94 -8.82 -14.81
N ILE A 113 -18.85 -9.32 -15.39
CA ILE A 113 -17.51 -9.02 -14.89
C ILE A 113 -17.13 -7.56 -15.15
N ASN A 114 -17.51 -6.97 -16.28
CA ASN A 114 -17.28 -5.54 -16.54
C ASN A 114 -17.99 -4.65 -15.50
N LEU A 115 -19.21 -5.00 -15.09
CA LEU A 115 -19.93 -4.30 -14.01
C LEU A 115 -19.20 -4.43 -12.67
N LYS A 116 -18.69 -5.63 -12.33
CA LYS A 116 -17.88 -5.84 -11.13
C LYS A 116 -16.58 -5.03 -11.17
N ILE A 117 -15.93 -4.96 -12.32
CA ILE A 117 -14.70 -4.18 -12.53
C ILE A 117 -14.99 -2.68 -12.36
N ALA A 118 -16.05 -2.16 -12.97
CA ALA A 118 -16.45 -0.77 -12.82
C ALA A 118 -16.73 -0.43 -11.34
N HIS A 119 -17.46 -1.30 -10.64
CA HIS A 119 -17.77 -1.12 -9.22
C HIS A 119 -16.50 -1.13 -8.34
N ILE A 120 -15.60 -2.11 -8.52
CA ILE A 120 -14.39 -2.20 -7.68
C ILE A 120 -13.45 -1.02 -7.92
N LEU A 121 -13.33 -0.53 -9.17
CA LEU A 121 -12.55 0.66 -9.51
C LEU A 121 -13.11 1.94 -8.88
N GLU A 122 -14.42 2.01 -8.65
CA GLU A 122 -15.03 3.15 -7.99
C GLU A 122 -14.78 3.11 -6.48
N ILE A 123 -15.12 2.00 -5.83
CA ILE A 123 -14.97 1.88 -4.38
C ILE A 123 -13.50 1.86 -3.93
N SER A 124 -12.57 1.39 -4.78
CA SER A 124 -11.14 1.36 -4.44
C SER A 124 -10.50 2.74 -4.31
N LYS A 125 -11.15 3.80 -4.84
CA LYS A 125 -10.72 5.19 -4.68
C LYS A 125 -10.83 5.66 -3.22
N ILE A 126 -11.72 5.05 -2.45
CA ILE A 126 -11.87 5.38 -1.03
C ILE A 126 -10.57 5.00 -0.30
N GLY A 127 -10.01 5.97 0.43
CA GLY A 127 -8.73 5.79 1.12
C GLY A 127 -7.53 5.67 0.17
N HIS A 128 -7.67 6.01 -1.12
CA HIS A 128 -6.52 6.10 -2.02
C HIS A 128 -5.63 7.29 -1.61
N ILE A 129 -4.33 7.04 -1.57
CA ILE A 129 -3.31 8.04 -1.24
C ILE A 129 -2.69 8.54 -2.56
N VAL A 130 -2.82 9.84 -2.79
CA VAL A 130 -2.35 10.51 -4.02
C VAL A 130 -0.83 10.32 -4.16
N GLY A 131 -0.39 9.85 -5.33
CA GLY A 131 1.02 9.60 -5.63
C GLY A 131 1.46 8.16 -5.47
N ASN A 132 0.56 7.24 -5.11
CA ASN A 132 0.84 5.80 -5.13
C ASN A 132 0.81 5.26 -6.57
N THR A 133 1.99 5.19 -7.19
CA THR A 133 2.17 4.74 -8.58
C THR A 133 1.76 3.28 -8.80
N GLU A 134 1.89 2.41 -7.80
CA GLU A 134 1.44 1.01 -7.89
C GLU A 134 -0.07 0.94 -8.07
N TYR A 135 -0.83 1.73 -7.30
CA TYR A 135 -2.28 1.79 -7.42
C TYR A 135 -2.72 2.28 -8.80
N ASP A 136 -2.05 3.32 -9.32
CA ASP A 136 -2.34 3.86 -10.64
C ASP A 136 -2.11 2.81 -11.73
N GLN A 137 -1.00 2.06 -11.65
CA GLN A 137 -0.70 0.96 -12.57
C GLN A 137 -1.75 -0.16 -12.49
N GLN A 138 -2.12 -0.60 -11.29
CA GLN A 138 -3.09 -1.68 -11.09
C GLN A 138 -4.49 -1.28 -11.60
N THR A 139 -4.94 -0.05 -11.33
CA THR A 139 -6.23 0.42 -11.84
C THR A 139 -6.23 0.67 -13.34
N ALA A 140 -5.12 1.15 -13.91
CA ALA A 140 -4.97 1.32 -15.35
C ALA A 140 -4.98 -0.04 -16.08
N HIS A 141 -4.28 -1.03 -15.54
CA HIS A 141 -4.28 -2.39 -16.07
C HIS A 141 -5.68 -3.02 -16.03
N LEU A 142 -6.39 -2.89 -14.91
CA LEU A 142 -7.74 -3.42 -14.78
C LEU A 142 -8.73 -2.73 -15.73
N ARG A 143 -8.62 -1.40 -15.91
CA ARG A 143 -9.40 -0.63 -16.90
C ARG A 143 -9.14 -1.11 -18.32
N HIS A 144 -7.87 -1.34 -18.68
CA HIS A 144 -7.50 -1.84 -19.98
C HIS A 144 -8.14 -3.21 -20.26
N ILE A 145 -8.05 -4.14 -19.31
CA ILE A 145 -8.61 -5.49 -19.44
C ILE A 145 -10.14 -5.46 -19.53
N ALA A 146 -10.82 -4.58 -18.80
CA ALA A 146 -12.28 -4.43 -18.87
C ALA A 146 -12.78 -4.05 -20.27
N ASN A 147 -11.97 -3.32 -21.04
CA ASN A 147 -12.30 -2.86 -22.39
C ASN A 147 -12.07 -3.91 -23.48
N LEU A 148 -11.49 -5.07 -23.14
CA LEU A 148 -11.34 -6.18 -24.08
C LEU A 148 -12.70 -6.81 -24.42
N GLY A 149 -12.77 -7.58 -25.50
CA GLY A 149 -14.01 -8.22 -25.91
C GLY A 149 -14.37 -9.46 -25.06
N PRO A 150 -15.55 -10.05 -25.30
CA PRO A 150 -16.04 -11.22 -24.57
C PRO A 150 -15.15 -12.47 -24.69
N GLU A 151 -14.33 -12.56 -25.74
CA GLU A 151 -13.32 -13.61 -25.91
C GLU A 151 -12.26 -13.60 -24.80
N SER A 152 -12.09 -12.46 -24.13
CA SER A 152 -11.11 -12.26 -23.06
C SER A 152 -11.70 -12.47 -21.64
N LEU A 153 -12.87 -13.13 -21.53
CA LEU A 153 -13.58 -13.33 -20.24
C LEU A 153 -12.67 -13.89 -19.13
N GLN A 154 -11.87 -14.91 -19.44
CA GLN A 154 -10.96 -15.53 -18.46
C GLN A 154 -9.90 -14.55 -17.95
N LEU A 155 -9.35 -13.73 -18.85
CA LEU A 155 -8.37 -12.70 -18.48
C LEU A 155 -9.01 -11.62 -17.60
N LYS A 156 -10.27 -11.24 -17.88
CA LYS A 156 -11.03 -10.30 -17.04
C LYS A 156 -11.26 -10.83 -15.62
N LEU A 157 -11.63 -12.10 -15.48
CA LEU A 157 -11.80 -12.75 -14.18
C LEU A 157 -10.49 -12.76 -13.38
N GLN A 158 -9.39 -13.18 -14.01
CA GLN A 158 -8.08 -13.21 -13.36
C GLN A 158 -7.60 -11.81 -12.94
N ALA A 159 -7.77 -10.81 -13.80
CA ALA A 159 -7.39 -9.43 -13.49
C ALA A 159 -8.24 -8.85 -12.34
N TYR A 160 -9.54 -9.17 -12.32
CA TYR A 160 -10.42 -8.77 -11.23
C TYR A 160 -9.98 -9.38 -9.89
N ASP A 161 -9.75 -10.69 -9.83
CA ASP A 161 -9.35 -11.37 -8.58
C ASP A 161 -7.98 -10.87 -8.08
N LYS A 162 -7.04 -10.65 -9.01
CA LYS A 162 -5.73 -10.06 -8.71
C LYS A 162 -5.87 -8.65 -8.13
N PHE A 163 -6.71 -7.81 -8.72
CA PHE A 163 -6.93 -6.45 -8.23
C PHE A 163 -7.62 -6.42 -6.87
N VAL A 164 -8.62 -7.29 -6.65
CA VAL A 164 -9.30 -7.41 -5.34
C VAL A 164 -8.28 -7.76 -4.25
N SER A 165 -7.43 -8.75 -4.50
CA SER A 165 -6.39 -9.19 -3.56
C SER A 165 -5.36 -8.08 -3.30
N TYR A 166 -4.90 -7.42 -4.36
CA TYR A 166 -4.01 -6.26 -4.28
C TYR A 166 -4.61 -5.14 -3.41
N ASN A 167 -5.85 -4.74 -3.70
CA ASN A 167 -6.49 -3.60 -3.04
C ASN A 167 -6.79 -3.89 -1.56
N TYR A 168 -7.16 -5.14 -1.24
CA TYR A 168 -7.31 -5.59 0.15
C TYR A 168 -5.99 -5.45 0.92
N LEU A 169 -4.88 -5.95 0.35
CA LEU A 169 -3.57 -5.86 0.98
C LEU A 169 -3.13 -4.41 1.18
N ARG A 170 -3.32 -3.56 0.16
CA ARG A 170 -3.03 -2.12 0.22
C ARG A 170 -3.71 -1.46 1.41
N LEU A 171 -5.04 -1.58 1.50
CA LEU A 171 -5.83 -0.96 2.56
C LEU A 171 -5.41 -1.46 3.95
N LYS A 172 -5.13 -2.78 4.08
CA LYS A 172 -4.66 -3.36 5.33
C LYS A 172 -3.31 -2.77 5.77
N LEU A 173 -2.37 -2.65 4.85
CA LEU A 173 -1.04 -2.08 5.13
C LEU A 173 -1.12 -0.59 5.47
N GLU A 174 -1.94 0.18 4.75
CA GLU A 174 -2.15 1.61 5.02
C GLU A 174 -2.80 1.84 6.39
N SER A 175 -3.79 1.03 6.77
CA SER A 175 -4.37 1.06 8.12
C SER A 175 -3.35 0.75 9.22
N ASN A 176 -2.48 -0.25 8.99
CA ASN A 176 -1.42 -0.60 9.93
C ASN A 176 -0.37 0.51 10.04
N LEU A 177 -0.02 1.18 8.93
CA LEU A 177 0.89 2.32 8.91
C LEU A 177 0.31 3.48 9.73
N HIS A 178 -0.95 3.86 9.51
CA HIS A 178 -1.61 4.89 10.30
C HIS A 178 -1.61 4.57 11.79
N SER A 179 -1.95 3.33 12.15
CA SER A 179 -1.95 2.88 13.54
C SER A 179 -0.55 2.99 14.17
N ARG A 180 0.49 2.57 13.45
CA ARG A 180 1.87 2.66 13.96
C ARG A 180 2.36 4.09 14.06
N ILE A 181 2.03 4.95 13.09
CA ILE A 181 2.36 6.38 13.11
C ILE A 181 1.76 7.02 14.36
N ALA A 182 0.47 6.77 14.65
CA ALA A 182 -0.20 7.30 15.84
C ALA A 182 0.48 6.85 17.14
N VAL A 183 0.89 5.58 17.24
CA VAL A 183 1.65 5.08 18.40
C VAL A 183 2.99 5.82 18.54
N VAL A 184 3.76 5.96 17.47
CA VAL A 184 5.06 6.67 17.49
C VAL A 184 4.88 8.14 17.87
N GLU A 185 3.84 8.80 17.34
CA GLU A 185 3.50 10.18 17.70
C GLU A 185 3.13 10.30 19.19
N SER A 186 2.34 9.36 19.71
CA SER A 186 1.99 9.35 21.14
C SER A 186 3.23 9.25 22.03
N TYR A 187 4.25 8.48 21.62
CA TYR A 187 5.51 8.36 22.36
C TYR A 187 6.30 9.67 22.34
N LEU A 188 6.33 10.35 21.20
CA LEU A 188 7.05 11.61 21.04
C LEU A 188 6.41 12.75 21.87
N ILE A 189 5.08 12.72 22.06
CA ILE A 189 4.34 13.77 22.76
C ILE A 189 4.24 13.48 24.27
N HIS A 190 3.87 12.25 24.65
CA HIS A 190 3.41 11.97 26.00
C HIS A 190 4.42 11.22 26.88
N LYS A 191 5.46 10.59 26.29
CA LYS A 191 6.44 9.84 27.08
C LYS A 191 7.70 10.66 27.36
N PRO A 192 8.25 10.59 28.59
CA PRO A 192 9.59 11.12 28.86
C PRO A 192 10.62 10.23 28.16
N LEU A 193 11.11 10.68 27.01
CA LEU A 193 12.08 9.96 26.17
C LEU A 193 13.49 10.56 26.28
N SER A 194 14.50 9.71 26.27
CA SER A 194 15.90 10.13 26.09
C SER A 194 16.12 10.80 24.73
N LYS A 195 17.17 11.61 24.60
CA LYS A 195 17.54 12.25 23.32
C LYS A 195 17.73 11.23 22.19
N LYS A 196 18.34 10.07 22.50
CA LYS A 196 18.53 8.95 21.57
C LYS A 196 17.18 8.40 21.08
N CYS A 197 16.26 8.08 21.99
CA CYS A 197 14.96 7.53 21.60
C CYS A 197 14.09 8.55 20.86
N LYS A 198 14.14 9.84 21.23
CA LYS A 198 13.46 10.90 20.46
C LYS A 198 13.92 10.94 19.00
N LYS A 199 15.24 10.82 18.75
CA LYS A 199 15.80 10.76 17.39
C LYS A 199 15.34 9.51 16.64
N ILE A 200 15.35 8.34 17.30
CA ILE A 200 14.90 7.08 16.70
C ILE A 200 13.41 7.16 16.31
N TYR A 201 12.53 7.53 17.24
CA TYR A 201 11.10 7.66 16.95
C TYR A 201 10.81 8.76 15.92
N GLY A 202 11.57 9.85 15.93
CA GLY A 202 11.49 10.88 14.89
C GLY A 202 11.81 10.32 13.50
N LYS A 203 12.82 9.44 13.37
CA LYS A 203 13.12 8.74 12.13
C LYS A 203 12.00 7.76 11.76
N GLN A 204 11.53 6.93 12.70
CA GLN A 204 10.44 5.98 12.46
C GLN A 204 9.20 6.69 11.90
N ARG A 205 8.77 7.79 12.53
CA ARG A 205 7.61 8.59 12.08
C ARG A 205 7.77 9.03 10.63
N LYS A 206 8.90 9.67 10.29
CA LYS A 206 9.16 10.16 8.93
C LYS A 206 9.11 9.04 7.89
N GLU A 207 9.75 7.92 8.20
CA GLU A 207 9.85 6.78 7.27
C GLU A 207 8.50 6.07 7.08
N LEU A 208 7.72 5.93 8.15
CA LEU A 208 6.37 5.35 8.10
C LEU A 208 5.39 6.26 7.34
N MET A 209 5.47 7.58 7.51
CA MET A 209 4.66 8.53 6.75
C MET A 209 5.01 8.49 5.25
N ALA A 210 6.30 8.43 4.91
CA ALA A 210 6.72 8.26 3.52
C ALA A 210 6.23 6.93 2.92
N ALA A 211 6.22 5.85 3.72
CA ALA A 211 5.79 4.53 3.29
C ALA A 211 4.35 4.48 2.76
N LEU A 212 3.47 5.40 3.15
CA LEU A 212 2.08 5.44 2.70
C LEU A 212 1.96 5.55 1.17
N ASN A 213 2.92 6.19 0.50
CA ASN A 213 2.94 6.35 -0.95
C ASN A 213 3.72 5.26 -1.69
N GLU A 214 4.32 4.31 -0.96
CA GLU A 214 5.15 3.27 -1.54
C GLU A 214 4.33 2.05 -1.99
N GLN A 215 4.98 1.14 -2.71
CA GLN A 215 4.38 -0.15 -3.10
C GLN A 215 4.09 -1.01 -1.87
N ASN A 216 3.11 -1.93 -1.98
CA ASN A 216 2.71 -2.82 -0.90
C ASN A 216 3.87 -3.63 -0.28
N SER A 217 4.83 -4.06 -1.10
CA SER A 217 6.04 -4.75 -0.64
C SER A 217 6.86 -3.88 0.32
N LEU A 218 7.09 -2.63 -0.05
CA LEU A 218 7.89 -1.68 0.74
C LEU A 218 7.13 -1.17 1.97
N LYS A 219 5.79 -1.02 1.88
CA LYS A 219 4.92 -0.76 3.03
C LYS A 219 5.08 -1.84 4.10
N SER A 220 4.96 -3.10 3.69
CA SER A 220 5.12 -4.26 4.59
C SER A 220 6.50 -4.29 5.24
N TYR A 221 7.55 -4.08 4.44
CA TYR A 221 8.93 -4.01 4.93
C TYR A 221 9.12 -2.92 5.99
N LYS A 222 8.70 -1.67 5.70
CA LYS A 222 8.87 -0.54 6.64
C LYS A 222 8.05 -0.72 7.91
N LEU A 223 6.85 -1.30 7.82
CA LEU A 223 6.05 -1.67 8.99
C LEU A 223 6.81 -2.64 9.90
N ASN A 224 7.40 -3.69 9.34
CA ASN A 224 8.16 -4.66 10.11
C ASN A 224 9.43 -4.04 10.70
N LEU A 225 10.20 -3.29 9.90
CA LEU A 225 11.43 -2.63 10.31
C LEU A 225 11.21 -1.70 11.50
N TYR A 226 10.12 -0.92 11.49
CA TYR A 226 9.80 0.06 12.53
C TYR A 226 8.77 -0.44 13.55
N SER A 227 8.56 -1.74 13.66
CA SER A 227 7.69 -2.37 14.67
C SER A 227 8.27 -2.29 16.08
N LYS A 228 9.61 -2.36 16.20
CA LYS A 228 10.31 -2.46 17.48
C LYS A 228 10.32 -1.11 18.23
N PRO A 229 10.03 -1.09 19.54
CA PRO A 229 10.20 0.12 20.36
C PRO A 229 11.70 0.42 20.57
N CYS A 230 12.02 1.68 20.85
CA CYS A 230 13.36 2.05 21.31
C CYS A 230 13.63 1.36 22.65
N ARG A 231 14.73 0.59 22.74
CA ARG A 231 15.20 0.06 24.02
C ARG A 231 15.73 1.22 24.86
N SER A 232 15.18 1.38 26.05
CA SER A 232 15.74 2.24 27.08
C SER A 232 16.91 1.50 27.72
N ASP A 233 18.04 1.41 27.01
CA ASP A 233 19.23 0.84 27.61
C ASP A 233 19.70 1.81 28.70
N SER A 234 19.32 1.50 29.94
CA SER A 234 20.12 1.87 31.10
C SER A 234 21.48 1.21 30.93
N SER A 235 22.53 2.01 31.12
CA SER A 235 23.97 1.69 31.12
C SER A 235 24.62 1.27 29.80
N GLU A 236 25.45 2.21 29.34
CA GLU A 236 26.81 2.03 28.83
C GLU A 236 27.07 1.73 27.35
N ASP A 237 28.12 2.41 26.92
CA ASP A 237 28.75 2.40 25.60
C ASP A 237 29.14 0.98 25.20
N SER A 238 28.35 0.38 24.32
CA SER A 238 28.89 -0.58 23.36
C SER A 238 28.48 -0.11 21.97
N GLN A 239 29.41 0.54 21.28
CA GLN A 239 29.36 0.74 19.84
C GLN A 239 29.43 -0.63 19.18
N HIS A 240 28.29 -1.28 19.02
CA HIS A 240 28.11 -2.34 18.04
C HIS A 240 27.17 -1.77 16.99
N GLU A 241 27.75 -1.32 15.88
CA GLU A 241 27.02 -1.05 14.65
C GLU A 241 26.44 -2.40 14.21
N ASP A 242 25.20 -2.67 14.62
CA ASP A 242 24.44 -3.84 14.20
C ASP A 242 24.28 -3.79 12.68
N TYR A 243 25.24 -4.43 12.01
CA TYR A 243 25.24 -4.79 10.61
C TYR A 243 23.98 -5.61 10.34
N PHE A 244 22.96 -4.93 9.84
CA PHE A 244 21.63 -5.48 9.60
C PHE A 244 21.72 -6.53 8.49
N ASP A 245 21.70 -7.80 8.88
CA ASP A 245 21.94 -8.95 8.02
C ASP A 245 20.86 -9.05 6.92
N TRP A 246 21.29 -8.73 5.70
CA TRP A 246 20.48 -8.64 4.48
C TRP A 246 20.02 -10.01 3.96
N TRP A 247 20.57 -11.11 4.48
CA TRP A 247 20.47 -12.44 3.87
C TRP A 247 19.20 -13.24 4.19
N ASP A 248 18.44 -12.88 5.24
CA ASP A 248 17.35 -13.72 5.75
C ASP A 248 15.99 -13.55 5.01
N TRP A 249 15.93 -12.70 3.98
CA TRP A 249 14.66 -12.31 3.31
C TRP A 249 14.34 -13.06 2.03
N THR A 250 15.26 -13.84 1.45
CA THR A 250 14.98 -14.58 0.20
C THR A 250 13.99 -15.73 0.39
N GLN A 251 13.77 -16.20 1.62
CA GLN A 251 12.86 -17.32 1.91
C GLN A 251 11.38 -16.92 2.03
N TRP A 252 11.04 -15.66 2.33
CA TRP A 252 9.64 -15.24 2.49
C TRP A 252 8.95 -14.88 1.16
N PHE A 253 9.71 -14.48 0.13
CA PHE A 253 9.16 -14.15 -1.20
C PHE A 253 8.74 -15.38 -2.01
N SER A 254 9.15 -16.59 -1.60
CA SER A 254 8.77 -17.84 -2.26
C SER A 254 7.30 -18.25 -2.01
N PHE A 255 6.60 -17.63 -1.06
CA PHE A 255 5.21 -18.01 -0.73
C PHE A 255 4.13 -17.26 -1.54
N PHE A 256 4.47 -16.18 -2.24
CA PHE A 256 3.50 -15.36 -2.99
C PHE A 256 3.81 -15.23 -4.50
N SER A 257 4.77 -16.02 -5.01
CA SER A 257 5.02 -16.17 -6.45
C SER A 257 4.44 -17.50 -6.94
N ILE A 258 3.12 -17.60 -7.03
CA ILE A 258 2.39 -18.60 -7.83
C ILE A 258 1.24 -17.89 -8.55
#